data_AF-A0A953TDK6-F1
#
_entry.id   AF-A0A953TDK6-F1
#
_cell.length_a   1.000
_cell.length_b   1.000
_cell.length_c   1.000
_cell.angle_alpha   90.00
_cell.angle_beta   90.00
_cell.angle_gamma   90.00
#
_symmetry.space_group_name_H-M   'P 1'
#
loop_
_entity.id
_entity.type
_entity.pdbx_description
1 polymer ?
#
loop_
_entity_poly.entity_id
_entity_poly.type
_entity_poly.pdbx_seq_one_letter_code
_entity_poly.pdbx_strand_id
1 'polypeptide(L)'
;MDLTAHQISILERLQQRGFQTVAFPLYAEYVGVRKGNCAALLVPAGPNGFTVFGEPAYLVGGSLSVRILRSDGHYFVRKGDQVEATPERVSELESFAAELAASLLPVA
;
A
#
# COMPACT_ATOMS: atom_id res chain seq x y z
N MET A 1 -2.71 -16.02 9.60
CA MET A 1 -3.97 -15.42 9.11
C MET A 1 -4.56 -16.39 8.12
N ASP A 2 -5.74 -16.93 8.40
CA ASP A 2 -6.49 -17.74 7.44
C ASP A 2 -7.35 -16.81 6.58
N LEU A 3 -7.04 -16.75 5.28
CA LEU A 3 -7.79 -15.96 4.31
C LEU A 3 -8.94 -16.78 3.74
N THR A 4 -10.10 -16.15 3.57
CA THR A 4 -11.23 -16.79 2.90
C THR A 4 -10.96 -16.92 1.39
N ALA A 5 -11.65 -17.84 0.71
CA ALA A 5 -11.55 -17.98 -0.74
C ALA A 5 -11.83 -16.66 -1.48
N HIS A 6 -12.79 -15.87 -0.97
CA HIS A 6 -13.11 -14.55 -1.53
C HIS A 6 -11.96 -13.56 -1.37
N GLN A 7 -11.31 -13.53 -0.20
CA GLN A 7 -10.12 -12.72 0.04
C GLN A 7 -8.96 -13.12 -0.86
N ILE A 8 -8.74 -14.43 -1.05
CA ILE A 8 -7.73 -14.94 -1.99
C ILE A 8 -8.02 -14.42 -3.41
N SER A 9 -9.26 -14.49 -3.87
CA SER A 9 -9.64 -13.96 -5.19
C SER A 9 -9.43 -12.44 -5.32
N ILE A 10 -9.58 -11.65 -4.24
CA ILE A 10 -9.22 -10.23 -4.25
C ILE A 10 -7.71 -10.06 -4.48
N LEU A 11 -6.88 -10.84 -3.78
CA LEU A 11 -5.43 -10.78 -3.92
C LEU A 11 -4.96 -11.22 -5.32
N GLU A 12 -5.58 -12.23 -5.91
CA GLU A 12 -5.30 -12.67 -7.29
C GLU A 12 -5.64 -11.56 -8.30
N ARG A 13 -6.76 -10.86 -8.14
CA ARG A 13 -7.11 -9.71 -8.98
C ARG A 13 -6.11 -8.57 -8.85
N LEU A 14 -5.63 -8.31 -7.64
CA LEU A 14 -4.57 -7.32 -7.40
C LEU A 14 -3.30 -7.74 -8.14
N GLN A 15 -2.92 -9.02 -8.11
CA GLN A 15 -1.78 -9.53 -8.89
C GLN A 15 -1.95 -9.34 -10.40
N GLN A 16 -3.14 -9.59 -10.94
CA GLN A 16 -3.45 -9.35 -12.36
C GLN A 16 -3.34 -7.86 -12.76
N ARG A 17 -3.55 -6.95 -11.80
CA ARG A 17 -3.39 -5.49 -11.97
C ARG A 17 -1.95 -5.01 -11.71
N GLY A 18 -1.02 -5.93 -11.49
CA GLY A 18 0.41 -5.63 -11.28
C GLY A 18 0.79 -5.31 -9.84
N PHE A 19 -0.10 -5.55 -8.87
CA PHE A 19 0.25 -5.46 -7.46
C PHE A 19 0.96 -6.75 -7.01
N GLN A 20 1.99 -6.61 -6.21
CA GLN A 20 2.72 -7.70 -5.58
C GLN A 20 2.32 -7.80 -4.13
N THR A 21 1.97 -9.00 -3.68
CA THR A 21 1.75 -9.28 -2.25
C THR A 21 3.11 -9.44 -1.57
N VAL A 22 3.36 -8.65 -0.54
CA VAL A 22 4.63 -8.60 0.19
C VAL A 22 4.36 -8.73 1.68
N ALA A 23 5.20 -9.50 2.38
CA ALA A 23 5.16 -9.58 3.82
C ALA A 23 6.05 -8.48 4.41
N PHE A 24 5.50 -7.68 5.33
CA PHE A 24 6.29 -6.76 6.13
C PHE A 24 6.48 -7.38 7.52
N PRO A 25 7.71 -7.71 7.96
CA PRO A 25 7.93 -8.44 9.22
C PRO A 25 7.35 -7.75 10.47
N LEU A 26 7.32 -6.41 10.49
CA LEU A 26 6.73 -5.61 11.57
C LEU A 26 5.18 -5.61 11.57
N TYR A 27 4.58 -6.09 10.49
CA TYR A 27 3.15 -6.07 10.22
C TYR A 27 2.70 -7.45 9.73
N ALA A 28 3.21 -8.52 10.33
CA ALA A 28 2.94 -9.90 9.91
C ALA A 28 1.44 -10.27 9.99
N GLU A 29 0.66 -9.51 10.75
CA GLU A 29 -0.79 -9.64 10.86
C GLU A 29 -1.54 -8.96 9.71
N TYR A 30 -0.86 -8.26 8.80
CA TYR A 30 -1.45 -7.54 7.68
C TYR A 30 -0.92 -8.05 6.35
N VAL A 31 -1.74 -7.95 5.32
CA VAL A 31 -1.33 -8.30 3.95
C VAL A 31 -0.73 -7.07 3.30
N GLY A 32 0.58 -7.04 3.11
CA GLY A 32 1.23 -5.97 2.36
C GLY A 32 0.98 -6.12 0.86
N VAL A 33 0.67 -5.02 0.20
CA VAL A 33 0.60 -4.94 -1.27
C VAL A 33 1.51 -3.83 -1.76
N ARG A 34 2.21 -4.08 -2.85
CA ARG A 34 3.19 -3.17 -3.46
C ARG A 34 2.94 -3.05 -4.95
N LYS A 35 3.13 -1.86 -5.52
CA LYS A 35 3.25 -1.68 -6.97
C LYS A 35 4.22 -0.53 -7.24
N GLY A 36 5.27 -0.80 -8.01
CA GLY A 36 6.36 0.15 -8.23
C GLY A 36 7.04 0.56 -6.91
N ASN A 37 7.06 1.86 -6.63
CA ASN A 37 7.62 2.42 -5.40
C ASN A 37 6.56 2.70 -4.33
N CYS A 38 5.33 2.22 -4.49
CA CYS A 38 4.26 2.43 -3.51
C CYS A 38 3.85 1.11 -2.86
N ALA A 39 3.43 1.17 -1.61
CA ALA A 39 2.88 0.03 -0.89
C ALA A 39 1.79 0.45 0.10
N ALA A 40 0.92 -0.50 0.44
CA ALA A 40 -0.11 -0.36 1.44
C ALA A 40 -0.24 -1.65 2.24
N LEU A 41 -0.83 -1.53 3.42
CA LEU A 41 -1.19 -2.66 4.27
C LEU A 41 -2.69 -2.88 4.14
N LEU A 42 -3.10 -4.12 3.96
CA LEU A 42 -4.49 -4.53 3.92
C LEU A 42 -4.85 -5.30 5.19
N VAL A 43 -6.00 -4.95 5.75
CA VAL A 43 -6.63 -5.69 6.85
C VAL A 43 -7.95 -6.29 6.38
N PRO A 44 -8.32 -7.49 6.87
CA PRO A 44 -9.64 -8.06 6.63
C PRO A 44 -10.75 -7.09 7.04
N ALA A 45 -11.64 -6.77 6.10
CA ALA A 45 -12.86 -6.00 6.33
C ALA A 45 -14.04 -6.99 6.39
N GLY A 46 -14.16 -7.71 7.50
CA GLY A 46 -15.11 -8.80 7.64
C GLY A 46 -14.76 -10.04 6.80
N PRO A 47 -15.71 -10.97 6.58
CA PRO A 47 -15.43 -12.27 5.96
C PRO A 47 -15.10 -12.19 4.46
N ASN A 48 -15.51 -11.12 3.77
CA ASN A 48 -15.53 -11.05 2.31
C ASN A 48 -14.77 -9.83 1.76
N GLY A 49 -13.85 -9.23 2.51
CA GLY A 49 -13.21 -8.02 2.04
C GLY A 49 -11.86 -7.73 2.66
N PHE A 50 -11.18 -6.77 2.04
CA PHE A 50 -10.04 -6.07 2.60
C PHE A 50 -10.34 -4.58 2.64
N THR A 51 -9.81 -3.90 3.65
CA THR A 51 -9.68 -2.45 3.67
C THR A 51 -8.21 -2.08 3.85
N VAL A 52 -7.85 -0.87 3.45
CA VAL A 52 -6.50 -0.35 3.65
C VAL A 52 -6.34 0.01 5.11
N PHE A 53 -5.28 -0.50 5.74
CA PHE A 53 -4.87 -0.12 7.08
C PHE A 53 -3.95 1.09 7.01
N GLY A 54 -4.38 2.20 7.60
CA GLY A 54 -3.67 3.47 7.54
C GLY A 54 -3.69 4.08 6.13
N GLU A 55 -2.63 4.78 5.78
CA GLU A 55 -2.46 5.40 4.45
C GLU A 55 -1.45 4.62 3.62
N PRO A 56 -1.64 4.54 2.29
CA PRO A 56 -0.59 4.09 1.37
C PRO A 56 0.68 4.91 1.56
N ALA A 57 1.83 4.24 1.44
CA ALA A 57 3.14 4.83 1.63
C ALA A 57 4.01 4.68 0.39
N TYR A 58 4.83 5.69 0.13
CA TYR A 58 5.96 5.55 -0.77
C TYR A 58 7.06 4.72 -0.09
N LEU A 59 7.75 3.89 -0.84
CA LEU A 59 8.82 3.04 -0.34
C LEU A 59 10.14 3.80 -0.38
N VAL A 60 10.80 3.86 0.78
CA VAL A 60 12.15 4.40 0.93
C VAL A 60 13.07 3.26 1.33
N GLY A 61 14.07 2.97 0.50
CA GLY A 61 14.93 1.79 0.69
C GLY A 61 14.14 0.47 0.70
N GLY A 62 13.04 0.39 -0.04
CA GLY A 62 12.20 -0.81 -0.14
C GLY A 62 11.26 -1.04 1.04
N SER A 63 10.99 -0.03 1.86
CA SER A 63 10.13 -0.16 3.04
C SER A 63 9.21 1.03 3.25
N LEU A 64 8.11 0.81 3.98
CA LEU A 64 7.09 1.82 4.26
C LEU A 64 7.71 3.05 4.93
N SER A 65 7.45 4.22 4.34
CA SER A 65 7.87 5.52 4.85
C SER A 65 6.67 6.31 5.34
N VAL A 66 6.95 7.39 6.07
CA VAL A 66 5.93 8.38 6.46
C VAL A 66 6.13 9.64 5.63
N ARG A 67 5.03 10.23 5.17
CA ARG A 67 5.06 11.55 4.53
C ARG A 67 5.10 12.61 5.63
N ILE A 68 6.08 13.51 5.57
CA ILE A 68 6.22 14.62 6.50
C ILE A 68 6.34 15.93 5.74
N LEU A 69 5.78 16.98 6.33
CA LEU A 69 5.97 18.36 5.89
C LEU A 69 6.97 19.04 6.83
N ARG A 70 8.01 19.65 6.27
CA ARG A 70 8.98 20.48 6.97
C ARG A 70 9.02 21.87 6.34
N SER A 71 9.67 22.81 7.01
CA SER A 71 9.80 24.19 6.53
C SER A 71 10.51 24.30 5.17
N ASP A 72 11.34 23.32 4.81
CA ASP A 72 12.14 23.26 3.60
C ASP A 72 11.55 22.37 2.50
N GLY A 73 10.44 21.65 2.78
CA GLY A 73 9.78 20.83 1.77
C GLY A 73 8.97 19.66 2.31
N HIS A 74 8.51 18.81 1.40
CA HIS A 74 7.79 17.58 1.70
C HIS A 74 8.71 16.38 1.49
N TYR A 75 8.72 15.43 2.42
CA TYR A 75 9.62 14.29 2.38
C TYR A 75 8.89 13.00 2.74
N PHE A 76 9.31 11.90 2.11
CA PHE A 76 9.04 10.54 2.55
C PHE A 76 10.23 10.06 3.38
N VAL A 77 10.00 9.74 4.65
CA VAL A 77 11.07 9.44 5.61
C VAL A 77 10.90 8.06 6.23
N ARG A 78 12.01 7.34 6.34
CA ARG A 78 12.09 6.08 7.06
C ARG A 78 13.45 5.95 7.74
N LYS A 79 13.46 5.80 9.07
CA LYS A 79 14.62 5.46 9.93
C LYS A 79 16.01 5.82 9.32
N GLY A 80 16.29 7.11 9.19
CA GLY A 80 17.59 7.62 8.74
C GLY A 80 17.68 7.94 7.24
N ASP A 81 16.79 7.36 6.42
CA ASP A 81 16.66 7.67 4.99
C ASP A 81 15.48 8.60 4.73
N GLN A 82 15.66 9.50 3.77
CA GLN A 82 14.59 10.36 3.27
C GLN A 82 14.71 10.55 1.75
N VAL A 83 13.56 10.65 1.09
CA VAL A 83 13.46 11.10 -0.29
C VAL A 83 12.48 12.25 -0.36
N GLU A 84 12.75 13.21 -1.22
CA GLU A 84 11.84 14.32 -1.47
C GLU A 84 10.51 13.78 -2.04
N ALA A 85 9.39 14.27 -1.50
CA ALA A 85 8.07 13.97 -2.01
C ALA A 85 7.75 14.91 -3.19
N THR A 86 8.48 14.74 -4.29
CA THR A 86 8.29 15.51 -5.52
C THR A 86 6.86 15.31 -6.06
N PRO A 87 6.33 16.25 -6.87
CA PRO A 87 4.99 16.13 -7.44
C PRO A 87 4.76 14.79 -8.17
N GLU A 88 5.78 14.27 -8.85
CA GLU A 88 5.73 13.00 -9.57
C GLU A 88 5.55 11.81 -8.61
N ARG A 89 6.30 11.79 -7.50
CA ARG A 89 6.20 10.72 -6.49
C ARG A 89 4.88 10.77 -5.72
N VAL A 90 4.40 11.97 -5.44
CA VAL A 90 3.09 12.18 -4.82
C VAL A 90 1.98 11.71 -5.77
N SER A 91 2.06 12.05 -7.05
CA SER A 91 1.12 11.59 -8.07
C SER A 91 1.15 10.08 -8.27
N GLU A 92 2.34 9.45 -8.22
CA GLU A 92 2.49 7.99 -8.24
C GLU A 92 1.76 7.34 -7.04
N LEU A 93 1.93 7.90 -5.84
CA LEU A 93 1.28 7.42 -4.63
C LEU A 93 -0.24 7.59 -4.66
N GLU A 94 -0.73 8.73 -5.13
CA GLU A 94 -2.17 9.00 -5.27
C GLU A 94 -2.81 8.07 -6.31
N SER A 95 -2.13 7.86 -7.45
CA SER A 95 -2.59 6.93 -8.49
C SER A 95 -2.63 5.49 -7.95
N PHE A 96 -1.60 5.08 -7.19
CA PHE A 96 -1.57 3.80 -6.51
C PHE A 96 -2.74 3.63 -5.53
N ALA A 97 -2.98 4.65 -4.69
CA ALA A 97 -4.05 4.63 -3.70
C ALA A 97 -5.44 4.51 -4.36
N ALA A 98 -5.68 5.29 -5.42
CA ALA A 98 -6.92 5.26 -6.18
C ALA A 98 -7.13 3.91 -6.88
N GLU A 99 -6.10 3.36 -7.52
CA GLU A 99 -6.18 2.06 -8.19
C GLU A 99 -6.40 0.92 -7.20
N LEU A 100 -5.72 0.97 -6.04
CA LEU A 100 -5.89 -0.01 -4.98
C LEU A 100 -7.32 0.04 -4.44
N ALA A 101 -7.83 1.21 -4.08
CA ALA A 101 -9.20 1.38 -3.60
C ALA A 101 -10.22 0.84 -4.61
N ALA A 102 -10.07 1.17 -5.90
CA ALA A 102 -10.94 0.67 -6.96
C ALA A 102 -10.86 -0.86 -7.14
N SER A 103 -9.71 -1.46 -6.84
CA SER A 103 -9.50 -2.92 -6.93
C SER A 103 -10.05 -3.69 -5.73
N LEU A 104 -10.23 -3.00 -4.60
CA LEU A 104 -10.82 -3.55 -3.36
C LEU A 104 -12.35 -3.45 -3.34
N LEU A 105 -12.95 -2.57 -4.15
CA LEU A 105 -14.41 -2.48 -4.27
C LEU A 105 -15.01 -3.80 -4.76
N PRO A 106 -16.21 -4.18 -4.27
CA PRO A 106 -16.92 -5.34 -4.79
C PRO A 106 -17.19 -5.14 -6.28
N VAL A 107 -16.90 -6.17 -7.09
CA VAL A 107 -17.37 -6.19 -8.47
C VAL A 107 -18.85 -6.61 -8.41
N ALA A 108 -19.73 -5.75 -8.92
CA ALA A 108 -21.16 -5.99 -9.02
C ALA A 108 -21.49 -7.13 -9.99
#